data_AF-D2R0P5-F1
#
_entry.id   AF-D2R0P5-F1
#
_cell.length_a   1.000
_cell.length_b   1.000
_cell.length_c   1.000
_cell.angle_alpha   90.00
_cell.angle_beta   90.00
_cell.angle_gamma   90.00
#
_symmetry.space_group_name_H-M   'P 1'
#
loop_
_entity.id
_entity.type
_entity.pdbx_description
1 polymer ?
#
loop_
_entity_poly.entity_id
_entity_poly.type
_entity_poly.pdbx_seq_one_letter_code
_entity_poly.pdbx_strand_id
1 'polypeptide(L)'
;MSSTLPAKTPATSETSPLPVVAPKRAFCSRALIVAVVIYVAGVATGSGGTFAWLQHHMFSLMRKPHGFEKILYASMKSELNLTKEQEATIQPIFSQRFREVDDLRREVHPRFVSLFAGLESEVAGHLTPEQKETWHARWKHLRETTFPPDPDLAPTPNLPGKTASGEPGPSS
;
A
#
# COMPACT_ATOMS: atom_id res chain seq x y z
N MET A 1 -49.22 44.60 -50.85
CA MET A 1 -48.39 45.18 -49.77
C MET A 1 -47.13 44.33 -49.71
N SER A 2 -46.08 44.81 -50.36
CA SER A 2 -44.90 45.39 -49.67
C SER A 2 -44.03 44.27 -49.10
N SER A 3 -42.73 44.17 -49.29
CA SER A 3 -41.70 44.98 -49.96
C SER A 3 -40.45 44.07 -49.87
N THR A 4 -39.68 43.86 -50.95
CA THR A 4 -38.47 44.66 -51.24
C THR A 4 -37.28 44.25 -50.34
N LEU A 5 -36.41 43.34 -50.81
CA LEU A 5 -35.05 43.60 -51.36
C LEU A 5 -33.96 43.11 -50.36
N PRO A 6 -32.65 43.11 -50.71
CA PRO A 6 -32.00 42.13 -51.58
C PRO A 6 -30.72 41.57 -50.92
N ALA A 7 -30.22 40.40 -51.34
CA ALA A 7 -28.87 40.00 -50.94
C ALA A 7 -28.19 39.18 -52.03
N LYS A 8 -27.48 39.93 -52.89
CA LYS A 8 -26.14 39.62 -53.40
C LYS A 8 -25.87 38.14 -53.72
N THR A 9 -26.09 37.77 -54.98
CA THR A 9 -25.50 36.54 -55.53
C THR A 9 -23.97 36.67 -55.56
N PRO A 10 -23.23 35.72 -54.99
CA PRO A 10 -21.78 35.67 -54.97
C PRO A 10 -21.29 34.86 -56.17
N ALA A 11 -20.17 35.26 -56.77
CA ALA A 11 -19.34 34.33 -57.54
C ALA A 11 -18.01 35.00 -57.87
N THR A 12 -16.97 34.65 -57.13
CA THR A 12 -15.78 33.98 -57.69
C THR A 12 -14.88 33.65 -56.51
N SER A 13 -14.93 32.40 -56.08
CA SER A 13 -13.86 31.81 -55.28
C SER A 13 -13.74 30.38 -55.75
N GLU A 14 -12.80 30.17 -56.66
CA GLU A 14 -12.30 28.86 -57.05
C GLU A 14 -11.99 28.08 -55.76
N THR A 15 -12.82 27.09 -55.46
CA THR A 15 -12.53 26.14 -54.39
C THR A 15 -11.68 25.03 -55.00
N SER A 16 -10.36 25.24 -54.97
CA SER A 16 -9.39 24.15 -55.15
C SER A 16 -9.66 23.07 -54.09
N PRO A 17 -9.85 21.80 -54.46
CA PRO A 17 -10.01 20.75 -53.48
C PRO A 17 -8.68 20.55 -52.73
N LEU A 18 -8.71 20.70 -51.41
CA LEU A 18 -7.54 20.46 -50.56
C LEU A 18 -7.09 19.01 -50.70
N PRO A 19 -5.77 18.75 -50.74
CA PRO A 19 -5.24 17.38 -50.73
C PRO A 19 -5.52 16.74 -49.37
N VAL A 20 -6.35 15.69 -49.35
CA VAL A 20 -6.49 14.81 -48.19
C VAL A 20 -5.22 13.97 -48.08
N VAL A 21 -4.27 14.44 -47.28
CA VAL A 21 -3.04 13.71 -46.97
C VAL A 21 -3.39 12.52 -46.07
N ALA A 22 -3.51 11.33 -46.65
CA ALA A 22 -3.66 10.10 -45.88
C ALA A 22 -2.44 9.92 -44.95
N PRO A 23 -2.62 9.72 -43.64
CA PRO A 23 -1.50 9.58 -42.72
C PRO A 23 -0.68 8.33 -43.07
N LYS A 24 0.64 8.49 -43.17
CA LYS A 24 1.57 7.42 -43.51
C LYS A 24 1.55 6.36 -42.40
N ARG A 25 0.98 5.19 -42.70
CA ARG A 25 0.77 4.03 -41.79
C ARG A 25 1.98 3.64 -40.92
N ALA A 26 3.21 3.88 -41.40
CA ALA A 26 4.44 3.60 -40.66
C ALA A 26 4.62 4.47 -39.40
N PHE A 27 4.15 5.72 -39.41
CA PHE A 27 4.25 6.62 -38.26
C PHE A 27 3.34 6.18 -37.12
N CYS A 28 2.16 5.64 -37.46
CA CYS A 28 1.23 5.08 -36.50
C CYS A 28 1.82 3.86 -35.79
N SER A 29 2.50 2.95 -36.50
CA SER A 29 3.10 1.76 -35.88
C SER A 29 4.21 2.08 -34.87
N ARG A 30 5.08 3.04 -35.19
CA ARG A 30 6.14 3.50 -34.27
C ARG A 30 5.54 4.20 -33.04
N ALA A 31 4.54 5.05 -33.24
CA ALA A 31 3.83 5.69 -32.14
C ALA A 31 3.13 4.66 -31.23
N LEU A 32 2.54 3.60 -31.82
CA LEU A 32 1.91 2.52 -31.07
C LEU A 32 2.92 1.72 -30.24
N ILE A 33 4.08 1.40 -30.82
CA ILE A 33 5.16 0.71 -30.09
C ILE A 33 5.63 1.56 -28.91
N VAL A 34 5.87 2.86 -29.13
CA VAL A 34 6.27 3.79 -28.05
C VAL A 34 5.19 3.87 -26.96
N ALA A 35 3.92 3.95 -27.34
CA ALA A 35 2.80 3.97 -26.38
C ALA A 35 2.73 2.67 -25.56
N VAL A 36 2.91 1.51 -26.20
CA VAL A 36 2.93 0.21 -25.51
C VAL A 36 4.10 0.10 -24.54
N VAL A 37 5.30 0.55 -24.92
CA VAL A 37 6.48 0.52 -24.04
C VAL A 37 6.26 1.40 -22.80
N ILE A 38 5.74 2.61 -22.97
CA ILE A 38 5.42 3.51 -21.85
C ILE A 38 4.34 2.88 -20.95
N TYR A 39 3.31 2.28 -21.55
CA TYR A 39 2.25 1.62 -20.80
C TYR A 39 2.79 0.44 -19.96
N VAL A 40 3.59 -0.45 -20.56
CA VAL A 40 4.19 -1.59 -19.85
C VAL A 40 5.13 -1.12 -18.74
N ALA A 41 5.93 -0.08 -18.99
CA ALA A 41 6.78 0.52 -17.95
C ALA A 41 5.94 1.10 -16.80
N GLY A 42 4.82 1.76 -17.12
CA GLY A 42 3.84 2.25 -16.14
C GLY A 42 3.18 1.12 -15.34
N VAL A 43 2.76 0.04 -16.00
CA VAL A 43 2.17 -1.14 -15.34
C VAL A 43 3.18 -1.81 -14.42
N ALA A 44 4.43 -2.03 -14.87
CA ALA A 44 5.47 -2.64 -14.05
C ALA A 44 5.79 -1.79 -12.79
N THR A 45 5.84 -0.47 -12.96
CA THR A 45 6.08 0.47 -11.85
C THR A 45 4.86 0.53 -10.92
N GLY A 46 3.65 0.53 -11.46
CA GLY A 46 2.39 0.58 -10.72
C GLY A 46 2.11 -0.70 -9.94
N SER A 47 2.32 -1.87 -10.55
CA SER A 47 2.12 -3.17 -9.89
C SER A 47 3.08 -3.36 -8.73
N GLY A 48 4.34 -2.92 -8.87
CA GLY A 48 5.31 -2.95 -7.78
C GLY A 48 4.88 -2.07 -6.60
N GLY A 49 4.42 -0.85 -6.88
CA GLY A 49 3.93 0.08 -5.87
C GLY A 49 2.70 -0.43 -5.12
N THR A 50 1.70 -0.95 -5.82
CA THR A 50 0.48 -1.49 -5.19
C THR A 50 0.77 -2.75 -4.39
N PHE A 51 1.62 -3.66 -4.89
CA PHE A 51 1.99 -4.87 -4.17
C PHE A 51 2.79 -4.55 -2.89
N ALA A 52 3.75 -3.63 -2.98
CA ALA A 52 4.51 -3.16 -1.81
C ALA A 52 3.61 -2.46 -0.80
N TRP A 53 2.66 -1.63 -1.25
CA TRP A 53 1.69 -0.97 -0.39
C TRP A 53 0.75 -1.98 0.29
N LEU A 54 0.22 -2.94 -0.45
CA LEU A 54 -0.69 -3.97 0.08
C LEU A 54 0.03 -4.87 1.09
N GLN A 55 1.26 -5.29 0.78
CA GLN A 55 2.11 -6.05 1.68
C GLN A 55 2.40 -5.24 2.96
N HIS A 56 2.85 -3.98 2.83
CA HIS A 56 3.13 -3.13 3.99
C HIS A 56 1.87 -2.86 4.84
N HIS A 57 0.71 -2.68 4.20
CA HIS A 57 -0.55 -2.43 4.89
C HIS A 57 -1.06 -3.69 5.61
N MET A 58 -1.03 -4.86 4.95
CA MET A 58 -1.41 -6.14 5.58
C MET A 58 -0.48 -6.50 6.74
N PHE A 59 0.84 -6.37 6.57
CA PHE A 59 1.79 -6.61 7.66
C PHE A 59 1.62 -5.59 8.81
N SER A 60 1.36 -4.32 8.51
CA SER A 60 1.08 -3.29 9.54
C SER A 60 -0.17 -3.59 10.36
N LEU A 61 -1.23 -4.09 9.71
CA LEU A 61 -2.45 -4.53 10.39
C LEU A 61 -2.19 -5.77 11.28
N MET A 62 -1.40 -6.72 10.78
CA MET A 62 -0.98 -7.90 11.57
C MET A 62 -0.05 -7.54 12.74
N ARG A 63 0.63 -6.40 12.69
CA ARG A 63 1.50 -5.87 13.76
C ARG A 63 0.75 -5.15 14.89
N LYS A 64 -0.57 -4.94 14.79
CA LYS A 64 -1.41 -4.44 15.90
C LYS A 64 -2.20 -5.62 16.50
N PRO A 65 -1.66 -6.36 17.48
CA PRO A 65 -2.33 -7.55 18.01
C PRO A 65 -3.60 -7.17 18.78
N HIS A 66 -3.52 -6.07 19.53
CA HIS A 66 -4.61 -5.63 20.40
C HIS A 66 -5.53 -4.63 19.70
N GLY A 67 -6.80 -5.00 19.59
CA GLY A 67 -7.85 -4.11 19.09
C GLY A 67 -8.09 -4.24 17.59
N PHE A 68 -7.28 -5.01 16.85
CA PHE A 68 -7.61 -5.37 15.46
C PHE A 68 -8.91 -6.18 15.42
N GLU A 69 -9.15 -7.04 16.41
CA GLU A 69 -10.42 -7.76 16.52
C GLU A 69 -11.60 -6.80 16.70
N LYS A 70 -11.41 -5.72 17.46
CA LYS A 70 -12.45 -4.69 17.69
C LYS A 70 -12.70 -3.85 16.45
N ILE A 71 -11.64 -3.45 15.74
CA ILE A 71 -11.73 -2.66 14.51
C ILE A 71 -12.43 -3.48 13.42
N LEU A 72 -12.01 -4.74 13.22
CA LEU A 72 -12.59 -5.61 12.20
C LEU A 72 -14.05 -5.94 12.52
N TYR A 73 -14.36 -6.26 13.78
CA TYR A 73 -15.73 -6.48 14.22
C TYR A 73 -16.60 -5.23 14.03
N ALA A 74 -16.09 -4.04 14.34
CA ALA A 74 -16.80 -2.78 14.15
C ALA A 74 -17.08 -2.49 12.67
N SER A 75 -16.11 -2.72 11.77
CA SER A 75 -16.30 -2.59 10.32
C SER A 75 -17.40 -3.53 9.84
N MET A 76 -17.26 -4.83 10.14
CA MET A 76 -18.23 -5.86 9.77
C MET A 76 -19.63 -5.54 10.28
N LYS A 77 -19.74 -5.10 11.54
CA LYS A 77 -21.00 -4.68 12.14
C LYS A 77 -21.65 -3.53 11.37
N SER A 78 -20.88 -2.51 10.98
CA SER A 78 -21.39 -1.36 10.24
C SER A 78 -21.76 -1.71 8.79
N GLU A 79 -20.97 -2.55 8.13
CA GLU A 79 -21.20 -2.97 6.74
C GLU A 79 -22.44 -3.86 6.62
N LEU A 80 -22.63 -4.77 7.58
CA LEU A 80 -23.75 -5.72 7.59
C LEU A 80 -24.99 -5.22 8.31
N ASN A 81 -24.93 -4.04 8.95
CA ASN A 81 -26.03 -3.47 9.75
C ASN A 81 -26.64 -4.49 10.74
N LEU A 82 -25.78 -5.14 11.54
CA LEU A 82 -26.20 -6.21 12.46
C LEU A 82 -27.21 -5.70 13.51
N THR A 83 -28.24 -6.51 13.79
CA THR A 83 -29.16 -6.23 14.91
C THR A 83 -28.53 -6.55 16.26
N LYS A 84 -29.16 -6.07 17.35
CA LYS A 84 -28.69 -6.35 18.71
C LYS A 84 -28.69 -7.85 19.04
N GLU A 85 -29.68 -8.62 18.57
CA GLU A 85 -29.70 -10.07 18.79
C GLU A 85 -28.57 -10.78 18.01
N GLN A 86 -28.30 -10.33 16.78
CA GLN A 86 -27.21 -10.87 15.96
C GLN A 86 -25.84 -10.55 16.56
N GLU A 87 -25.64 -9.32 17.04
CA GLU A 87 -24.41 -8.93 17.73
C GLU A 87 -24.14 -9.82 18.95
N ALA A 88 -25.16 -10.06 19.79
CA ALA A 88 -25.04 -10.90 20.98
C ALA A 88 -24.62 -12.34 20.66
N THR A 89 -24.96 -12.82 19.45
CA THR A 89 -24.60 -14.16 18.97
C THR A 89 -23.23 -14.19 18.30
N ILE A 90 -22.91 -13.20 17.48
CA ILE A 90 -21.70 -13.19 16.64
C ILE A 90 -20.46 -12.73 17.43
N GLN A 91 -20.60 -11.73 18.31
CA GLN A 91 -19.49 -11.22 19.11
C GLN A 91 -18.71 -12.31 19.86
N PRO A 92 -19.34 -13.24 20.62
CA PRO A 92 -18.59 -14.26 21.33
C PRO A 92 -17.83 -15.20 20.37
N ILE A 93 -18.45 -15.60 19.26
CA ILE A 93 -17.83 -16.45 18.22
C ILE A 93 -16.59 -15.75 17.67
N PHE A 94 -16.72 -14.48 17.28
CA PHE A 94 -15.62 -13.70 16.74
C PHE A 94 -14.48 -13.57 17.76
N SER A 95 -14.81 -13.24 19.01
CA SER A 95 -13.82 -13.11 20.08
C SER A 95 -13.07 -14.43 20.34
N GLN A 96 -13.76 -15.56 20.25
CA GLN A 96 -13.16 -16.88 20.45
C GLN A 96 -12.19 -17.22 19.32
N ARG A 97 -12.58 -17.01 18.06
CA ARG A 97 -11.69 -17.27 16.92
C ARG A 97 -10.43 -16.42 16.95
N PHE A 98 -10.54 -15.16 17.36
CA PHE A 98 -9.37 -14.31 17.51
C PHE A 98 -8.46 -14.75 18.66
N ARG A 99 -9.00 -15.28 19.76
CA ARG A 99 -8.19 -15.91 20.81
C ARG A 99 -7.44 -17.14 20.28
N GLU A 100 -8.11 -18.01 19.54
CA GLU A 100 -7.47 -19.21 18.94
C GLU A 100 -6.33 -18.84 17.98
N VAL A 101 -6.51 -17.79 17.17
CA VAL A 101 -5.44 -17.27 16.29
C VAL A 101 -4.26 -16.71 17.08
N ASP A 102 -4.53 -16.02 18.19
CA ASP A 102 -3.51 -15.44 19.06
C ASP A 102 -2.71 -16.52 19.83
N ASP A 103 -3.39 -17.58 20.28
CA ASP A 103 -2.76 -18.77 20.86
C ASP A 103 -1.83 -19.46 19.85
N LEU A 104 -2.33 -19.69 18.62
CA LEU A 104 -1.52 -20.29 17.56
C LEU A 104 -0.31 -19.41 17.22
N ARG A 105 -0.49 -18.08 17.21
CA ARG A 105 0.62 -17.14 17.03
C ARG A 105 1.66 -17.32 18.13
N ARG A 106 1.26 -17.38 19.41
CA ARG A 106 2.19 -17.61 20.54
C ARG A 106 3.01 -18.88 20.37
N GLU A 107 2.37 -19.95 19.90
CA GLU A 107 3.05 -21.24 19.68
C GLU A 107 4.05 -21.19 18.52
N VAL A 108 3.67 -20.57 17.40
CA VAL A 108 4.47 -20.58 16.16
C VAL A 108 5.53 -19.47 16.14
N HIS A 109 5.32 -18.37 16.85
CA HIS A 109 6.19 -17.19 16.82
C HIS A 109 7.67 -17.50 17.16
N PRO A 110 8.01 -18.26 18.22
CA PRO A 110 9.40 -18.57 18.55
C PRO A 110 10.10 -19.34 17.42
N ARG A 111 9.39 -20.29 16.80
CA ARG A 111 9.91 -21.04 15.65
C ARG A 111 10.20 -20.12 14.48
N PHE A 112 9.28 -19.19 14.18
CA PHE A 112 9.48 -18.20 13.13
C PHE A 112 10.72 -17.34 13.42
N VAL A 113 10.85 -16.79 14.62
CA VAL A 113 12.02 -15.99 15.04
C VAL A 113 13.32 -16.78 14.88
N SER A 114 13.34 -18.05 15.28
CA SER A 114 14.53 -18.90 15.17
C SER A 114 14.97 -19.15 13.72
N LEU A 115 14.02 -19.39 12.81
CA LEU A 115 14.31 -19.60 11.38
C LEU A 115 14.96 -18.36 10.76
N PHE A 116 14.43 -17.18 11.07
CA PHE A 116 14.96 -15.94 10.56
C PHE A 116 16.30 -15.58 11.19
N ALA A 117 16.51 -15.84 12.49
CA ALA A 117 17.83 -15.70 13.11
C ALA A 117 18.88 -16.61 12.43
N GLY A 118 18.48 -17.84 12.07
CA GLY A 118 19.31 -18.74 11.27
C GLY A 118 19.68 -18.13 9.93
N LEU A 119 18.68 -17.65 9.17
CA LEU A 119 18.89 -16.99 7.88
C LEU A 119 19.83 -15.79 7.97
N GLU A 120 19.68 -14.94 9.00
CA GLU A 120 20.57 -13.79 9.23
C GLU A 120 22.03 -14.24 9.35
N SER A 121 22.27 -15.26 10.17
CA SER A 121 23.62 -15.77 10.48
C SER A 121 24.25 -16.49 9.28
N GLU A 122 23.48 -17.29 8.56
CA GLU A 122 23.94 -18.06 7.41
C GLU A 122 24.33 -17.12 6.27
N VAL A 123 23.47 -16.15 5.94
CA VAL A 123 23.78 -15.13 4.92
C VAL A 123 25.01 -14.32 5.36
N ALA A 124 25.08 -13.88 6.62
CA ALA A 124 26.23 -13.15 7.12
C ALA A 124 27.53 -13.96 6.97
N GLY A 125 27.50 -15.29 7.13
CA GLY A 125 28.65 -16.18 6.94
C GLY A 125 29.32 -16.07 5.57
N HIS A 126 28.58 -15.68 4.53
CA HIS A 126 29.07 -15.58 3.16
C HIS A 126 29.46 -14.15 2.72
N LEU A 127 29.32 -13.16 3.59
CA LEU A 127 29.54 -11.75 3.26
C LEU A 127 30.91 -11.23 3.72
N THR A 128 31.43 -10.23 3.01
CA THR A 128 32.61 -9.47 3.47
C THR A 128 32.29 -8.67 4.73
N PRO A 129 33.30 -8.24 5.51
CA PRO A 129 33.08 -7.42 6.71
C PRO A 129 32.22 -6.17 6.45
N GLU A 130 32.47 -5.45 5.35
CA GLU A 130 31.72 -4.24 5.00
C GLU A 130 30.26 -4.55 4.61
N GLN A 131 30.05 -5.68 3.94
CA GLN A 131 28.72 -6.14 3.56
C GLN A 131 27.90 -6.62 4.78
N LYS A 132 28.55 -7.22 5.79
CA LYS A 132 27.91 -7.64 7.03
C LYS A 132 27.28 -6.47 7.79
N GLU A 133 27.98 -5.34 7.87
CA GLU A 133 27.46 -4.15 8.55
C GLU A 133 26.16 -3.66 7.87
N THR A 134 26.18 -3.57 6.54
CA THR A 134 24.99 -3.20 5.75
C THR A 134 23.86 -4.22 5.92
N TRP A 135 24.20 -5.51 5.95
CA TRP A 135 23.25 -6.60 6.15
C TRP A 135 22.56 -6.52 7.52
N HIS A 136 23.32 -6.40 8.60
CA HIS A 136 22.76 -6.30 9.96
C HIS A 136 21.90 -5.04 10.14
N ALA A 137 22.30 -3.91 9.55
CA ALA A 137 21.49 -2.69 9.58
C ALA A 137 20.13 -2.87 8.88
N ARG A 138 20.12 -3.47 7.68
CA ARG A 138 18.89 -3.79 6.96
C ARG A 138 18.04 -4.82 7.69
N TRP A 139 18.68 -5.81 8.28
CA TRP A 139 18.00 -6.87 9.00
C TRP A 139 17.33 -6.37 10.27
N LYS A 140 18.00 -5.50 11.03
CA LYS A 140 17.42 -4.79 12.18
C LYS A 140 16.17 -4.02 11.76
N HIS A 141 16.25 -3.25 10.68
CA HIS A 141 15.11 -2.51 10.16
C HIS A 141 13.96 -3.43 9.74
N LEU A 142 14.25 -4.55 9.07
CA LEU A 142 13.26 -5.55 8.69
C LEU A 142 12.58 -6.16 9.93
N ARG A 143 13.36 -6.50 10.96
CA ARG A 143 12.89 -7.00 12.26
C ARG A 143 11.93 -6.03 12.93
N GLU A 144 12.29 -4.75 12.96
CA GLU A 144 11.47 -3.70 13.58
C GLU A 144 10.23 -3.33 12.75
N THR A 145 10.22 -3.57 11.44
CA THR A 145 9.12 -3.11 10.55
C THR A 145 8.17 -4.20 10.07
N THR A 146 8.66 -5.42 9.93
CA THR A 146 7.92 -6.49 9.23
C THR A 146 7.58 -7.63 10.16
N PHE A 147 8.43 -7.94 11.14
CA PHE A 147 8.14 -9.02 12.07
C PHE A 147 7.05 -8.59 13.04
N PRO A 148 6.07 -9.46 13.31
CA PRO A 148 5.10 -9.19 14.37
C PRO A 148 5.86 -9.00 15.68
N PRO A 149 5.44 -8.02 16.51
CA PRO A 149 5.99 -7.89 17.86
C PRO A 149 5.79 -9.21 18.61
N ASP A 150 6.72 -9.51 19.51
CA ASP A 150 6.62 -10.67 20.38
C ASP A 150 5.27 -10.61 21.13
N PRO A 151 4.47 -11.70 21.08
CA PRO A 151 3.13 -11.72 21.67
C PRO A 151 3.12 -11.47 23.19
N ASP A 152 4.23 -11.73 23.89
CA ASP A 152 4.35 -11.53 25.34
C ASP A 152 5.02 -10.20 25.71
N LEU A 153 5.65 -9.52 24.75
CA LEU A 153 6.02 -8.12 24.88
C LEU A 153 4.74 -7.28 24.78
N ALA A 154 4.15 -6.98 25.94
CA ALA A 154 3.16 -5.92 26.09
C ALA A 154 3.59 -4.69 25.28
N PRO A 155 2.64 -3.89 24.72
CA PRO A 155 2.99 -2.76 23.88
C PRO A 155 4.01 -1.94 24.65
N THR A 156 5.18 -1.67 24.05
CA THR A 156 6.09 -0.67 24.59
C THR A 156 5.22 0.55 24.85
N PRO A 157 5.03 0.97 26.13
CA PRO A 157 4.35 2.21 26.41
C PRO A 157 5.10 3.22 25.56
N ASN A 158 4.38 4.03 24.76
CA ASN A 158 4.97 5.16 24.04
C ASN A 158 6.08 5.73 24.91
N LEU A 159 7.35 5.55 24.52
CA LEU A 159 8.46 6.09 25.29
C LEU A 159 8.16 7.59 25.41
N PRO A 160 7.90 8.11 26.62
CA PRO A 160 7.71 9.53 26.81
C PRO A 160 9.11 10.15 26.71
N GLY A 161 9.57 10.33 25.48
CA GLY A 161 10.93 10.78 25.18
C GLY A 161 11.04 11.54 23.87
N LYS A 162 9.90 11.88 23.24
CA LYS A 162 9.85 12.82 22.11
C LYS A 162 8.91 13.98 22.46
N THR A 163 9.15 14.61 23.60
CA THR A 163 8.63 15.94 23.90
C THR A 163 9.80 16.84 24.27
N ALA A 164 10.01 17.84 23.41
CA ALA A 164 10.63 19.12 23.73
C ALA A 164 11.98 19.08 24.45
N SER A 165 13.07 19.08 23.67
CA SER A 165 14.24 19.87 24.07
C SER A 165 13.80 21.31 24.31
N GLY A 166 13.99 21.80 25.53
CA GLY A 166 14.12 23.22 25.82
C GLY A 166 13.03 23.83 26.71
N GLU A 167 13.09 23.57 28.01
CA GLU A 167 12.88 24.64 29.01
C GLU A 167 13.41 24.22 30.39
N PRO A 168 14.37 24.94 31.00
CA PRO A 168 14.74 24.75 32.39
C PRO A 168 13.87 25.67 33.28
N GLY A 169 12.92 25.07 33.99
CA GLY A 169 12.13 25.73 35.06
C GLY A 169 12.70 25.43 36.46
N PRO A 170 12.50 26.31 37.45
CA PRO A 170 13.47 26.57 38.50
C PRO A 170 13.37 25.64 39.71
N SER A 171 14.52 25.43 40.33
CA SER A 171 14.70 24.78 41.63
C SER A 171 13.93 25.53 42.73
N SER A 172 13.32 24.75 43.62
CA SER A 172 13.03 25.12 45.01
C SER A 172 13.80 24.17 45.93
#